data_AF-A0A3D5WH51-F1
#
_entry.id   AF-A0A3D5WH51-F1
#
_cell.length_a   1.000
_cell.length_b   1.000
_cell.length_c   1.000
_cell.angle_alpha   90.00
_cell.angle_beta   90.00
_cell.angle_gamma   90.00
#
_symmetry.space_group_name_H-M   'P 1'
#
loop_
_entity.id
_entity.type
_entity.pdbx_description
1 polymer ?
#
loop_
_entity_poly.entity_id
_entity_poly.type
_entity_poly.pdbx_seq_one_letter_code
_entity_poly.pdbx_strand_id
1 'polypeptide(L)' 'LDVDTVIMSLGTSPNPLISSTTKGLETNRRKCIVAEEQNGQTSKAKVYAGGDAVTGAATVILAMGAGKAAAKGIHEFLSK' A
#
# COMPACT_ATOMS: atom_id res chain seq x y z
N LEU A 1 -3.76 37.56 1.92
CA LEU A 1 -2.41 37.35 2.49
C LEU A 1 -1.43 37.50 1.34
N ASP A 2 -0.49 38.42 1.43
CA ASP A 2 0.51 38.65 0.39
C ASP A 2 1.77 37.85 0.73
N VAL A 3 2.24 36.97 -0.17
CA VAL A 3 3.35 36.04 0.06
C VAL A 3 4.15 35.76 -1.21
N ASP A 4 5.47 35.61 -1.08
CA ASP A 4 6.39 35.34 -2.20
C ASP A 4 6.49 33.86 -2.60
N THR A 5 6.15 32.92 -1.70
CA THR A 5 6.29 31.48 -1.95
C THR A 5 5.27 30.68 -1.12
N VAL A 6 4.76 29.60 -1.70
CA VAL A 6 3.84 28.66 -1.06
C VAL A 6 4.39 27.23 -1.19
N ILE A 7 4.42 26.50 -0.08
CA ILE A 7 4.79 25.08 -0.04
C ILE A 7 3.55 24.28 0.37
N MET A 8 3.10 23.39 -0.52
CA MET A 8 1.91 22.57 -0.28
C MET A 8 2.30 21.26 0.41
N SER A 9 2.09 21.19 1.73
CA SER A 9 2.33 19.98 2.55
C SER A 9 1.03 19.35 3.06
N LEU A 10 0.05 19.17 2.16
CA LEU A 10 -1.30 18.69 2.49
C LEU A 10 -1.42 17.17 2.61
N GLY A 11 -0.29 16.45 2.54
CA GLY A 11 -0.23 14.99 2.57
C GLY A 11 -0.14 14.36 1.17
N THR A 12 -0.17 13.03 1.15
CA THR A 12 0.00 12.21 -0.04
C THR A 12 -1.21 11.30 -0.26
N SER A 13 -1.36 10.79 -1.48
CA SER A 13 -2.37 9.80 -1.82
C SER A 13 -1.75 8.71 -2.70
N PRO A 14 -2.30 7.48 -2.68
CA PRO A 14 -1.80 6.40 -3.52
C PRO A 14 -1.83 6.75 -5.01
N ASN A 15 -0.83 6.27 -5.77
CA ASN A 15 -0.76 6.51 -7.21
C ASN A 15 -1.96 5.83 -7.92
N PRO A 16 -2.84 6.59 -8.60
CA PRO A 16 -4.05 6.05 -9.19
C PRO A 16 -3.79 5.03 -10.30
N LEU A 17 -2.62 5.07 -10.95
CA LEU A 17 -2.26 4.14 -12.04
C LEU A 17 -2.31 2.69 -11.59
N ILE A 18 -1.81 2.37 -10.39
CA ILE A 18 -1.82 0.99 -9.89
C ILE A 18 -3.25 0.46 -9.83
N SER A 19 -4.17 1.27 -9.30
CA SER A 19 -5.59 0.90 -9.17
C SER A 19 -6.32 0.81 -10.51
N SER A 20 -5.93 1.59 -11.52
CA SER A 20 -6.63 1.65 -12.81
C SER A 20 -6.11 0.63 -13.82
N THR A 21 -4.82 0.28 -13.77
CA THR A 21 -4.19 -0.63 -14.74
C THR A 21 -4.11 -2.07 -14.27
N THR A 22 -4.20 -2.33 -12.96
CA THR A 22 -3.97 -3.67 -12.40
C THR A 22 -5.29 -4.43 -12.23
N LYS A 23 -5.73 -5.12 -13.30
CA LYS A 23 -6.92 -5.97 -13.25
C LYS A 23 -6.83 -7.03 -12.15
N GLY A 24 -7.90 -7.18 -11.37
CA GLY A 24 -8.02 -8.14 -10.27
C GLY A 24 -7.38 -7.68 -8.95
N LEU A 25 -6.90 -6.43 -8.87
CA LEU A 25 -6.40 -5.84 -7.64
C LEU A 25 -7.47 -4.93 -7.01
N GLU A 26 -8.00 -5.33 -5.87
CA GLU A 26 -8.98 -4.57 -5.12
C GLU A 26 -8.33 -3.37 -4.42
N THR A 27 -9.05 -2.24 -4.45
CA THR A 27 -8.64 -1.02 -3.77
C THR A 27 -9.82 -0.41 -3.02
N ASN A 28 -9.55 0.25 -1.91
CA ASN A 28 -10.58 0.93 -1.13
C ASN A 28 -10.97 2.29 -1.75
N ARG A 29 -11.93 3.00 -1.14
CA ARG A 29 -12.39 4.32 -1.59
C ARG A 29 -11.26 5.37 -1.68
N ARG A 30 -10.18 5.22 -0.93
CA ARG A 30 -8.98 6.08 -0.94
C ARG A 30 -7.89 5.58 -1.89
N LYS A 31 -8.20 4.62 -2.76
CA LYS A 31 -7.26 4.01 -3.71
C LYS A 31 -6.08 3.27 -3.07
N CYS A 32 -6.16 2.96 -1.76
CA CYS A 32 -5.18 2.07 -1.13
C CYS A 32 -5.50 0.63 -1.51
N ILE A 33 -4.47 -0.19 -1.64
CA ILE A 33 -4.57 -1.62 -1.95
C ILE A 33 -5.20 -2.34 -0.77
N VAL A 34 -6.18 -3.20 -1.02
CA VAL A 34 -6.73 -4.09 0.00
C VAL A 34 -5.79 -5.29 0.12
N ALA A 35 -5.25 -5.50 1.32
CA ALA A 35 -4.35 -6.59 1.64
C ALA A 35 -4.61 -7.13 3.05
N GLU A 36 -4.41 -8.43 3.23
CA GLU A 36 -4.49 -9.10 4.53
C GLU A 36 -3.33 -8.66 5.43
N GLU A 37 -3.63 -8.20 6.64
CA GLU A 37 -2.61 -7.64 7.55
C GLU A 37 -1.55 -8.67 7.97
N GLN A 38 -1.95 -9.94 8.09
CA GLN A 38 -1.13 -11.00 8.67
C GLN A 38 -0.05 -11.52 7.71
N ASN A 39 -0.31 -11.47 6.40
CA ASN A 39 0.57 -12.05 5.38
C ASN A 39 0.76 -11.17 4.13
N GLY A 40 0.16 -9.97 4.12
CA GLY A 40 0.24 -9.00 3.03
C GLY A 40 -0.48 -9.39 1.73
N GLN A 41 -1.25 -10.47 1.72
CA GLN A 41 -1.85 -11.01 0.49
C GLN A 41 -2.96 -10.09 -0.03
N THR A 42 -2.93 -9.79 -1.34
CA THR A 42 -3.99 -9.01 -2.00
C THR A 42 -5.02 -9.92 -2.67
N SER A 43 -6.10 -9.33 -3.20
CA SER A 43 -7.09 -10.04 -4.04
C SER A 43 -6.48 -10.66 -5.32
N LYS A 44 -5.31 -10.18 -5.77
CA LYS A 44 -4.62 -10.70 -6.95
C LYS A 44 -3.61 -11.76 -6.54
N ALA A 45 -3.76 -12.96 -7.07
CA ALA A 45 -2.85 -14.08 -6.78
C ALA A 45 -1.39 -13.70 -7.04
N LYS A 46 -0.50 -14.13 -6.13
CA LYS A 46 0.96 -13.85 -6.15
C LYS A 46 1.34 -12.36 -5.99
N VAL A 47 0.39 -11.49 -5.64
CA VAL A 47 0.64 -10.07 -5.39
C VAL A 47 0.38 -9.75 -3.93
N TYR A 48 1.34 -9.06 -3.33
CA TYR A 48 1.36 -8.70 -1.91
C TYR A 48 1.58 -7.19 -1.75
N ALA A 49 1.07 -6.61 -0.68
CA ALA A 49 1.20 -5.18 -0.39
C ALA A 49 1.37 -4.92 1.11
N GLY A 50 1.98 -3.76 1.44
CA GLY A 50 2.18 -3.31 2.81
C GLY A 50 2.54 -1.83 2.88
N GLY A 51 2.57 -1.27 4.09
CA GLY A 51 2.87 0.14 4.35
C GLY A 51 1.81 1.09 3.82
N ASP A 52 2.22 2.32 3.48
CA ASP A 52 1.31 3.39 3.07
C ASP A 52 0.47 3.06 1.82
N ALA A 53 0.90 2.09 1.01
CA ALA A 53 0.11 1.60 -0.11
C ALA A 53 -1.20 0.93 0.33
N VAL A 54 -1.25 0.39 1.55
CA VAL A 54 -2.40 -0.31 2.15
C VAL A 54 -3.13 0.59 3.16
N THR A 55 -2.38 1.26 4.04
CA THR A 55 -2.95 2.05 5.15
C THR A 55 -3.19 3.52 4.82
N GLY A 56 -2.61 4.03 3.73
CA GLY A 56 -2.37 5.47 3.56
C GLY A 56 -1.24 5.96 4.47
N ALA A 57 -0.97 7.27 4.46
CA ALA A 57 0.13 7.90 5.19
C ALA A 57 0.22 7.42 6.65
N ALA A 58 1.30 6.71 6.98
CA ALA A 58 1.53 6.11 8.28
C ALA A 58 2.98 6.32 8.74
N THR A 59 3.46 5.47 9.64
CA THR A 59 4.81 5.54 10.20
C THR A 59 5.72 4.47 9.60
N VAL A 60 7.03 4.73 9.61
CA VAL A 60 8.04 3.80 9.09
C VAL A 60 7.99 2.44 9.79
N ILE A 61 7.73 2.41 11.11
CA ILE A 61 7.67 1.15 11.87
C ILE A 61 6.51 0.25 11.42
N LEU A 62 5.35 0.83 11.09
CA LEU A 62 4.21 0.09 10.56
C LEU A 62 4.49 -0.43 9.16
N ALA A 63 5.12 0.38 8.31
CA ALA A 63 5.54 -0.07 6.98
C ALA A 63 6.54 -1.24 7.04
N MET A 64 7.51 -1.19 7.97
CA MET A 64 8.45 -2.28 8.21
C MET A 64 7.77 -3.55 8.71
N GLY A 65 6.78 -3.42 9.61
CA GLY A 65 5.97 -4.54 10.09
C GLY A 65 5.19 -5.22 8.96
N ALA A 66 4.48 -4.42 8.16
CA ALA A 66 3.73 -4.89 6.99
C ALA A 66 4.66 -5.56 5.95
N GLY A 67 5.86 -5.02 5.74
CA GLY A 67 6.87 -5.63 4.87
C GLY A 67 7.32 -7.01 5.34
N LYS A 68 7.52 -7.20 6.65
CA LYS A 68 7.85 -8.52 7.22
C LYS A 68 6.70 -9.52 7.06
N ALA A 69 5.46 -9.08 7.28
CA ALA A 69 4.27 -9.92 7.08
C ALA A 69 4.13 -10.34 5.61
N ALA A 70 4.27 -9.40 4.67
CA ALA A 70 4.25 -9.67 3.23
C ALA A 70 5.36 -10.65 2.81
N ALA A 71 6.60 -10.46 3.30
CA ALA A 71 7.70 -11.36 3.00
C ALA A 71 7.45 -12.79 3.50
N LYS A 72 6.87 -12.94 4.71
CA LYS A 72 6.45 -14.23 5.25
C LYS A 72 5.38 -14.89 4.35
N GLY A 73 4.35 -14.13 3.95
CA GLY A 73 3.30 -14.63 3.06
C GLY A 73 3.83 -15.06 1.68
N ILE A 74 4.78 -14.32 1.12
CA ILE A 74 5.48 -14.69 -0.13
C ILE A 74 6.25 -15.99 0.06
N HIS A 75 7.01 -16.11 1.15
CA HIS A 75 7.79 -17.32 1.44
C HIS A 75 6.89 -18.55 1.60
N GLU A 76 5.81 -18.44 2.36
CA GLU A 76 4.84 -19.54 2.54
C GLU A 76 4.17 -19.96 1.22
N PHE A 77 3.99 -19.04 0.28
CA PHE A 77 3.45 -19.34 -1.04
C PHE A 77 4.47 -20.07 -1.93
N LEU A 78 5.75 -19.68 -1.89
CA LEU A 78 6.81 -20.22 -2.74
C LEU A 78 7.43 -21.53 -2.22
N SER A 79 7.34 -21.78 -0.92
CA SER A 79 7.87 -22.98 -0.26
C SER A 79 6.92 -24.18 -0.31
N LYS A 80 5.80 -24.07 -1.03
CA LYS A 80 4.85 -25.14 -1.31
C LYS A 80 5.04 -25.64 -2.73
#